data_AF-A0A366GLT0-F1
#
_entry.id   AF-A0A366GLT0-F1
#
_cell.length_a   1.000
_cell.length_b   1.000
_cell.length_c   1.000
_cell.angle_alpha   90.00
_cell.angle_beta   90.00
_cell.angle_gamma   90.00
#
_symmetry.space_group_name_H-M   'P 1'
#
loop_
_entity.id
_entity.type
_entity.pdbx_description
1 polymer ?
#
loop_
_entity_poly.entity_id
_entity_poly.type
_entity_poly.pdbx_seq_one_letter_code
_entity_poly.pdbx_strand_id
1 'polypeptide(L)'
;MNFKDYKVCHIYGQQMWHDQAIIIGNKEGLEQLRDMIDLAINENQSEEVFFPVDFEGYTLKVMCVEDDEKLEHLSLPYHDENYYTKSDDEISPENILKKST
;
A
#
# COMPACT_ATOMS: atom_id res chain seq x y z
N MET A 1 -4.35 26.19 6.18
CA MET A 1 -3.95 25.11 5.25
C MET A 1 -4.93 25.05 4.10
N ASN A 2 -4.44 24.85 2.87
CA ASN A 2 -5.28 24.60 1.69
C ASN A 2 -4.99 23.19 1.19
N PHE A 3 -6.01 22.34 1.10
CA PHE A 3 -5.86 20.95 0.65
C PHE A 3 -5.33 20.83 -0.79
N LYS A 4 -5.36 21.90 -1.58
CA LYS A 4 -4.81 21.92 -2.94
C LYS A 4 -3.28 21.89 -2.99
N ASP A 5 -2.61 22.27 -1.90
CA ASP A 5 -1.15 22.31 -1.85
C ASP A 5 -0.54 20.95 -1.45
N TYR A 6 -1.38 19.95 -1.15
CA TYR A 6 -0.98 18.64 -0.64
C TYR A 6 -1.59 17.51 -1.46
N LYS A 7 -0.83 16.43 -1.61
CA LYS A 7 -1.29 15.15 -2.18
C LYS A 7 -2.10 14.42 -1.10
N VAL A 8 -3.35 14.84 -0.89
CA VAL A 8 -4.21 14.25 0.15
C VAL A 8 -4.68 12.88 -0.30
N CYS A 9 -4.34 11.84 0.44
CA CYS A 9 -4.79 10.49 0.18
C CYS A 9 -4.87 9.72 1.49
N HIS A 10 -6.03 9.15 1.77
CA HIS A 10 -6.27 8.21 2.85
C HIS A 10 -6.40 6.81 2.25
N ILE A 11 -5.70 5.86 2.84
CA ILE A 11 -5.77 4.44 2.46
C ILE A 11 -6.20 3.66 3.70
N TYR A 12 -7.37 3.04 3.62
CA TYR A 12 -7.94 2.19 4.64
C TYR A 12 -7.90 0.75 4.13
N GLY A 13 -7.08 -0.08 4.78
CA GLY A 13 -7.00 -1.51 4.50
C GLY A 13 -8.28 -2.25 4.94
N GLN A 14 -8.40 -3.50 4.53
CA GLN A 14 -9.51 -4.36 4.97
C GLN A 14 -9.33 -4.72 6.45
N GLN A 15 -10.42 -4.69 7.23
CA GLN A 15 -10.37 -5.12 8.63
C GLN A 15 -10.26 -6.65 8.72
N MET A 16 -11.11 -7.38 8.00
CA MET A 16 -11.10 -8.84 7.92
C MET A 16 -11.47 -9.34 6.51
N TRP A 17 -11.55 -10.67 6.35
CA TRP A 17 -12.02 -11.29 5.11
C TRP A 17 -13.43 -10.78 4.73
N HIS A 18 -13.63 -10.53 3.44
CA HIS A 18 -14.87 -9.98 2.85
C HIS A 18 -15.18 -8.50 3.16
N ASP A 19 -14.31 -7.77 3.88
CA ASP A 19 -14.49 -6.33 4.07
C ASP A 19 -13.99 -5.48 2.89
N GLN A 20 -14.39 -4.21 2.90
CA GLN A 20 -13.95 -3.22 1.92
C GLN A 20 -12.60 -2.61 2.32
N ALA A 21 -11.74 -2.40 1.31
CA ALA A 21 -10.69 -1.40 1.40
C ALA A 21 -11.20 -0.10 0.76
N ILE A 22 -10.75 1.05 1.29
CA ILE A 22 -11.24 2.36 0.85
C ILE A 22 -10.03 3.28 0.59
N ILE A 23 -10.01 3.90 -0.59
CA ILE A 23 -9.05 4.95 -0.94
C ILE A 23 -9.83 6.25 -1.14
N ILE A 24 -9.46 7.30 -0.41
CA ILE A 24 -10.08 8.63 -0.51
C ILE A 24 -8.99 9.68 -0.69
N GLY A 25 -8.98 10.39 -1.80
CA GLY A 25 -8.02 11.46 -2.04
C GLY A 25 -8.64 12.66 -2.73
N ASN A 26 -7.92 13.79 -2.70
CA ASN A 26 -8.18 14.88 -3.64
C ASN A 26 -7.72 14.45 -5.05
N LYS A 27 -8.05 15.27 -6.05
CA LYS A 27 -7.71 14.94 -7.45
C LYS A 27 -6.20 14.71 -7.61
N GLU A 28 -5.39 15.61 -7.09
CA GLU A 28 -3.93 15.57 -7.19
C GLU A 28 -3.34 14.32 -6.51
N GLY A 29 -3.87 13.92 -5.35
CA GLY A 29 -3.47 12.69 -4.65
C GLY A 29 -3.87 11.43 -5.42
N LEU A 30 -5.08 11.37 -5.98
CA LEU A 30 -5.52 10.22 -6.78
C LEU A 30 -4.78 10.11 -8.12
N GLU A 31 -4.48 11.25 -8.77
CA GLU A 31 -3.64 11.27 -9.97
C GLU A 31 -2.21 10.81 -9.69
N GLN A 32 -1.60 11.26 -8.58
CA GLN A 32 -0.29 10.77 -8.16
C GLN A 32 -0.31 9.26 -7.89
N LEU A 33 -1.33 8.76 -7.20
CA LEU A 33 -1.47 7.34 -6.91
C LEU A 33 -1.59 6.51 -8.19
N ARG A 34 -2.38 6.99 -9.18
CA ARG A 34 -2.44 6.37 -10.51
C ARG A 34 -1.05 6.31 -11.14
N ASP A 35 -0.34 7.44 -11.19
CA ASP A 35 0.97 7.53 -11.84
C ASP A 35 2.00 6.62 -11.14
N MET A 36 1.90 6.46 -9.82
CA MET A 36 2.71 5.50 -9.06
C MET A 36 2.40 4.04 -9.41
N ILE A 37 1.13 3.69 -9.60
CA ILE A 37 0.74 2.34 -10.05
C ILE A 37 1.31 2.09 -11.44
N ASP A 38 1.14 3.03 -12.36
CA ASP A 38 1.69 2.94 -13.71
C ASP A 38 3.22 2.79 -13.68
N LEU A 39 3.92 3.54 -12.84
CA LEU A 39 5.37 3.43 -12.68
C LEU A 39 5.77 2.07 -12.10
N ALA A 40 5.08 1.59 -11.07
CA ALA A 40 5.38 0.30 -10.43
C ALA A 40 5.17 -0.88 -11.39
N ILE A 41 4.19 -0.80 -12.30
CA ILE A 41 3.99 -1.80 -13.36
C ILE A 41 5.21 -1.86 -14.31
N ASN A 42 5.87 -0.73 -14.58
CA ASN A 42 7.00 -0.68 -15.50
C ASN A 42 8.37 -0.93 -14.83
N GLU A 43 8.52 -0.50 -13.57
CA GLU A 43 9.81 -0.47 -12.85
C GLU A 43 9.82 -1.38 -11.61
N ASN A 44 8.80 -2.24 -11.44
CA ASN A 44 8.52 -3.11 -10.30
C ASN A 44 8.16 -2.40 -8.99
N GLN A 45 8.48 -1.12 -8.81
CA GLN A 45 8.11 -0.37 -7.62
C GLN A 45 8.05 1.14 -7.84
N SER A 46 7.29 1.82 -6.99
CA SER A 46 7.30 3.27 -6.83
C SER A 46 7.08 3.65 -5.37
N GLU A 47 7.59 4.82 -4.98
CA GLU A 47 7.52 5.31 -3.60
C GLU A 47 7.37 6.83 -3.59
N GLU A 48 6.38 7.34 -2.85
CA GLU A 48 6.09 8.77 -2.72
C GLU A 48 5.53 9.09 -1.33
N VAL A 49 5.48 10.39 -1.00
CA VAL A 49 4.87 10.89 0.24
C VAL A 49 3.46 11.41 -0.03
N PHE A 50 2.50 10.93 0.78
CA PHE A 50 1.13 11.39 0.83
C PHE A 50 0.80 11.98 2.20
N PHE A 51 -0.35 12.62 2.29
CA PHE A 51 -0.82 13.26 3.51
C PHE A 51 -2.27 12.84 3.82
N PRO A 52 -2.60 12.46 5.06
CA PRO A 52 -3.96 12.45 5.56
C PRO A 52 -4.42 13.89 5.84
N VAL A 53 -5.70 14.07 6.21
CA VAL A 53 -6.26 15.40 6.56
C VAL A 53 -5.62 16.05 7.79
N ASP A 54 -4.86 15.32 8.60
CA ASP A 54 -4.05 15.87 9.71
C ASP A 54 -2.69 16.41 9.26
N PHE A 55 -2.32 16.19 7.99
CA PHE A 55 -1.07 16.63 7.36
C PHE A 55 0.20 15.98 7.90
N GLU A 56 0.10 14.88 8.65
CA GLU A 56 1.26 14.07 9.01
C GLU A 56 1.63 13.16 7.84
N GLY A 57 2.75 13.45 7.18
CA GLY A 57 3.15 12.75 5.96
C GLY A 57 3.43 11.26 6.19
N TYR A 58 3.02 10.41 5.25
CA TYR A 58 3.38 9.00 5.24
C TYR A 58 3.95 8.60 3.87
N THR A 59 4.86 7.64 3.91
CA THR A 59 5.41 7.03 2.70
C THR A 59 4.48 5.93 2.21
N LEU A 60 4.03 6.02 0.97
CA LEU A 60 3.34 4.94 0.29
C LEU A 60 4.29 4.24 -0.66
N LYS A 61 4.29 2.91 -0.63
CA LYS A 61 5.00 2.06 -1.60
C LYS A 61 3.99 1.30 -2.43
N VAL A 62 4.16 1.32 -3.75
CA VAL A 62 3.44 0.43 -4.67
C VAL A 62 4.47 -0.51 -5.27
N MET A 63 4.24 -1.82 -5.15
CA MET A 63 5.17 -2.86 -5.60
C MET A 63 4.44 -3.79 -6.56
N CYS A 64 4.97 -3.97 -7.77
CA CYS A 64 4.55 -4.97 -8.72
C CYS A 64 5.46 -6.20 -8.56
N VAL A 65 4.87 -7.35 -8.25
CA VAL A 65 5.58 -8.60 -7.98
C VAL A 65 5.11 -9.61 -9.03
N GLU A 66 6.04 -10.07 -9.87
CA GLU A 66 5.76 -11.09 -10.91
C GLU A 66 6.00 -12.54 -10.41
N ASP A 67 6.56 -12.69 -9.22
CA ASP A 67 6.89 -13.98 -8.61
C ASP A 67 5.65 -14.53 -7.87
N ASP A 68 4.95 -15.47 -8.51
CA ASP A 68 3.74 -16.09 -7.97
C ASP A 68 4.01 -16.84 -6.65
N GLU A 69 5.16 -17.50 -6.49
CA GLU A 69 5.50 -18.20 -5.24
C GLU A 69 5.61 -17.20 -4.08
N LYS A 70 6.22 -16.05 -4.33
CA LYS A 70 6.28 -14.97 -3.32
C LYS A 70 4.90 -14.43 -2.97
N LEU A 71 4.00 -14.30 -3.95
CA LEU A 71 2.64 -13.83 -3.71
C LEU A 71 1.82 -14.84 -2.88
N GLU A 72 1.99 -16.14 -3.12
CA GLU A 72 1.34 -17.20 -2.34
C GLU A 72 1.73 -17.19 -0.86
N HIS A 73 2.96 -16.76 -0.55
CA HIS A 73 3.47 -16.66 0.81
C HIS A 73 3.32 -15.27 1.44
N LEU A 74 2.76 -14.28 0.74
CA LEU A 74 2.59 -12.93 1.27
C LEU A 74 1.55 -12.92 2.41
N SER A 75 1.90 -12.27 3.52
CA SER A 75 0.98 -12.08 4.65
C SER A 75 -0.32 -11.39 4.20
N LEU A 76 -1.46 -11.83 4.72
CA LEU A 76 -2.77 -11.27 4.37
C LEU A 76 -2.86 -9.77 4.75
N PRO A 77 -3.62 -8.95 3.99
CA PRO A 77 -3.66 -7.50 4.18
C PRO A 77 -4.59 -7.03 5.32
N TYR A 78 -5.04 -7.95 6.19
CA TYR A 78 -6.00 -7.65 7.25
C TYR A 78 -5.32 -6.92 8.41
N HIS A 79 -5.96 -5.87 8.92
CA HIS A 79 -5.39 -5.04 9.98
C HIS A 79 -5.97 -5.32 11.38
N ASP A 80 -6.93 -6.24 11.54
CA ASP A 80 -7.49 -6.63 12.84
C ASP A 80 -6.96 -7.98 13.30
N GLU A 81 -6.14 -7.95 14.35
CA GLU A 81 -5.45 -9.11 14.89
C GLU A 81 -6.39 -10.16 15.51
N ASN A 82 -7.65 -9.81 15.80
CA ASN A 82 -8.64 -10.77 16.29
C ASN A 82 -9.10 -11.75 15.19
N TYR A 83 -8.96 -11.35 13.93
CA TYR A 83 -9.34 -12.15 12.77
C TYR A 83 -8.14 -12.80 12.10
N TYR A 84 -6.96 -12.18 12.18
CA TYR A 84 -5.76 -12.68 11.54
C TYR A 84 -4.51 -12.31 12.34
N THR A 85 -3.74 -13.33 12.72
CA THR A 85 -2.43 -13.16 13.33
C THR A 85 -1.39 -13.65 12.33
N LYS A 86 -0.42 -12.80 11.99
CA LYS A 86 0.65 -13.14 11.05
C LYS A 86 1.48 -14.31 11.57
N SER A 87 1.82 -15.24 10.68
CA SER A 87 2.74 -16.34 10.96
C SER A 87 4.18 -15.94 10.65
N ASP A 88 5.15 -16.57 11.32
CA ASP A 88 6.58 -16.41 11.03
C ASP A 88 6.96 -16.98 9.64
N ASP A 89 6.13 -17.86 9.08
CA ASP A 89 6.34 -18.49 7.76
C ASP A 89 5.85 -17.61 6.59
N GLU A 90 5.19 -16.49 6.87
CA GLU A 90 4.67 -15.57 5.86
C GLU A 90 5.69 -14.49 5.50
N ILE A 91 5.73 -14.09 4.23
CA ILE A 91 6.53 -12.97 3.76
C ILE A 91 5.80 -11.68 4.13
N SER A 92 6.48 -10.80 4.88
CA SER A 92 5.92 -9.48 5.15
C SER A 92 6.01 -8.55 3.92
N PRO A 93 5.09 -7.58 3.76
CA PRO A 93 5.06 -6.72 2.58
C PRO A 93 6.38 -5.97 2.34
N GLU A 94 7.03 -5.49 3.40
CA GLU A 94 8.32 -4.80 3.33
C GLU A 94 9.52 -5.68 2.88
N ASN A 95 9.32 -7.00 2.82
CA ASN A 95 10.35 -7.96 2.42
C ASN A 95 10.09 -8.59 1.03
N ILE A 96 8.94 -8.36 0.41
CA ILE A 96 8.50 -9.10 -0.80
C ILE A 96 9.47 -8.96 -1.98
N LEU A 97 10.07 -7.78 -2.18
CA LEU A 97 11.04 -7.53 -3.25
C LEU A 97 12.49 -7.86 -2.85
N LYS A 98 12.77 -8.26 -1.61
CA LYS A 98 14.13 -8.62 -1.19
C LYS A 98 14.55 -9.93 -1.87
N LYS A 99 15.84 -10.03 -2.21
CA LYS A 99 16.44 -11.28 -2.69
C LYS A 99 16.60 -12.22 -1.49
N SER A 100 16.20 -13.48 -1.65
CA SER A 100 16.52 -14.52 -0.68
C SER A 100 18.04 -14.56 -0.51
N THR A 101 18.51 -14.45 0.73
CA THR A 101 19.95 -14.45 1.07
C THR A 101 20.47 -15.87 1.11
#